data_AF-A0A1Y3E5W4-F1
#
_entry.id   AF-A0A1Y3E5W4-F1
#
_cell.length_a   1.000
_cell.length_b   1.000
_cell.length_c   1.000
_cell.angle_alpha   90.00
_cell.angle_beta   90.00
_cell.angle_gamma   90.00
#
_symmetry.space_group_name_H-M   'P 1'
#
loop_
_entity.id
_entity.type
_entity.pdbx_description
1 polymer ?
#
loop_
_entity_poly.entity_id
_entity_poly.type
_entity_poly.pdbx_seq_one_letter_code
_entity_poly.pdbx_strand_id
1 'polypeptide(L)'
;MLVKQQCAENFTYDASTGSCCKRCEPGFGVALPCTEHNGTVCSPCLDGVMYSPVSSHEDVCRPCSHCPSNSYPLHRCNATHNTKCECIEGYYYQPDMNMCLPCSRCRPGEMVAKPCTSNGDTLCRPCPVNTFMSTSNLAFACLPCSVCRKTAILEEPCSAVQDTRCSDNSSFVEAEFASEDSDQNLILIYCVLFGLFLGFLITYVVIKHFRIKSWPNKLYHCTPKMEDLSSVKYPGNGKSCPPGIIANEIIQYNTANHKEVVPLISYSNDEIDRLRQLAFTNGYSPVEELFNWMRKDSSIRVQSLICALKAAKHVESATLLTKSIERYIVDVV
;
A
#
# COMPACT_ATOMS: atom_id res chain seq x y z
N MET A 1 -56.88 -26.77 21.27
CA MET A 1 -55.88 -25.68 21.40
C MET A 1 -54.57 -26.33 21.81
N LEU A 2 -53.56 -26.35 20.94
CA LEU A 2 -52.22 -26.80 21.33
C LEU A 2 -51.58 -25.66 22.14
N VAL A 3 -51.40 -25.89 23.45
CA VAL A 3 -50.63 -24.99 24.30
C VAL A 3 -49.20 -25.02 23.76
N LYS A 4 -48.69 -23.90 23.24
CA LYS A 4 -47.25 -23.76 23.01
C LYS A 4 -46.59 -23.91 24.38
N GLN A 5 -45.90 -25.03 24.60
CA GLN A 5 -45.07 -25.22 25.78
C GLN A 5 -44.07 -24.05 25.81
N GLN A 6 -44.22 -23.15 26.78
CA GLN A 6 -43.43 -21.94 26.84
C GLN A 6 -42.17 -22.24 27.63
N CYS A 7 -41.05 -22.38 26.92
CA CYS A 7 -39.76 -22.64 27.54
C CYS A 7 -39.21 -21.37 28.23
N ALA A 8 -38.34 -21.56 29.22
CA ALA A 8 -37.65 -20.47 29.90
C ALA A 8 -36.69 -19.70 28.95
N GLU A 9 -36.21 -18.54 29.40
CA GLU A 9 -35.17 -17.78 28.67
C GLU A 9 -33.93 -18.65 28.43
N ASN A 10 -33.32 -18.53 27.24
CA ASN A 10 -32.22 -19.37 26.73
C ASN A 10 -32.58 -20.85 26.45
N PHE A 11 -33.86 -21.22 26.45
CA PHE A 11 -34.32 -22.54 25.99
C PHE A 11 -35.20 -22.45 24.72
N THR A 12 -35.07 -23.43 23.82
CA THR A 12 -35.96 -23.64 22.68
C THR A 12 -36.75 -24.91 22.89
N TYR A 13 -38.04 -24.91 22.54
CA TYR A 13 -38.77 -26.16 22.43
C TYR A 13 -38.32 -26.92 21.18
N ASP A 14 -37.85 -28.14 21.37
CA ASP A 14 -37.48 -29.03 20.28
C ASP A 14 -38.58 -30.10 20.10
N ALA A 15 -39.24 -30.07 18.95
CA ALA A 15 -40.32 -30.99 18.64
C ALA A 15 -39.85 -32.44 18.47
N SER A 16 -38.56 -32.65 18.17
CA SER A 16 -37.98 -33.99 17.96
C SER A 16 -37.76 -34.72 19.29
N THR A 17 -37.36 -34.00 20.33
CA THR A 17 -37.16 -34.54 21.69
C THR A 17 -38.39 -34.37 22.57
N GLY A 18 -39.36 -33.54 22.17
CA GLY A 18 -40.54 -33.22 22.98
C GLY A 18 -40.22 -32.41 24.24
N SER A 19 -39.06 -31.75 24.28
CA SER A 19 -38.52 -31.12 25.49
C SER A 19 -37.99 -29.70 25.22
N CYS A 20 -37.78 -28.94 26.30
CA CYS A 20 -37.13 -27.63 26.21
C CYS A 20 -35.61 -27.80 26.30
N CYS A 21 -34.90 -27.52 25.21
CA CYS A 21 -33.46 -27.65 25.10
C CYS A 21 -32.75 -26.32 25.37
N LYS A 22 -31.69 -26.34 26.17
CA LYS A 22 -30.85 -25.17 26.45
C LYS A 22 -30.06 -24.79 25.20
N ARG A 23 -30.02 -23.50 24.86
CA ARG A 23 -29.16 -22.98 23.79
C ARG A 23 -27.72 -22.80 24.26
N CYS A 24 -26.78 -23.07 23.38
CA CYS A 24 -25.39 -22.67 23.52
C CYS A 24 -25.25 -21.25 23.01
N GLU A 25 -24.68 -20.36 23.83
CA GLU A 25 -24.45 -18.97 23.46
C GLU A 25 -23.38 -18.83 22.36
N PRO A 26 -23.34 -17.70 21.63
CA PRO A 26 -22.25 -17.43 20.70
C PRO A 26 -20.88 -17.60 21.37
N GLY A 27 -19.93 -18.22 20.67
CA GLY A 27 -18.66 -18.66 21.27
C GLY A 27 -18.67 -20.11 21.75
N PHE A 28 -19.86 -20.72 21.90
CA PHE A 28 -20.05 -22.09 22.32
C PHE A 28 -20.85 -22.86 21.27
N GLY A 29 -20.47 -24.12 21.06
CA GLY A 29 -21.19 -25.04 20.19
C GLY A 29 -21.69 -26.25 20.98
N VAL A 30 -22.67 -26.94 20.40
CA VAL A 30 -23.20 -28.20 20.95
C VAL A 30 -22.13 -29.28 20.91
N ALA A 31 -21.75 -29.79 22.08
CA ALA A 31 -20.89 -30.96 22.23
C ALA A 31 -21.72 -32.25 22.34
N LEU A 32 -22.85 -32.20 23.05
CA LEU A 32 -23.85 -33.26 23.08
C LEU A 32 -25.23 -32.65 22.87
N PRO A 33 -26.03 -33.19 21.92
CA PRO A 33 -27.37 -32.69 21.66
C PRO A 33 -28.29 -32.98 22.85
N CYS A 34 -29.36 -32.20 22.98
CA CYS A 34 -30.40 -32.51 23.95
C CYS A 34 -31.12 -33.82 23.58
N THR A 35 -31.66 -34.48 24.60
CA THR A 35 -32.54 -35.64 24.47
C THR A 35 -33.79 -35.39 25.31
N GLU A 36 -34.75 -36.31 25.30
CA GLU A 36 -35.95 -36.23 26.15
C GLU A 36 -35.61 -36.09 27.66
N HIS A 37 -34.45 -36.62 28.08
CA HIS A 37 -34.06 -36.69 29.49
C HIS A 37 -32.83 -35.85 29.84
N ASN A 38 -31.95 -35.58 28.87
CA ASN A 38 -30.70 -34.85 29.09
C ASN A 38 -30.73 -33.52 28.34
N GLY A 39 -30.30 -32.45 29.02
CA GLY A 39 -30.14 -31.15 28.38
C GLY A 39 -28.94 -31.10 27.43
N THR A 40 -28.92 -30.08 26.58
CA THR A 40 -27.79 -29.76 25.70
C THR A 40 -26.51 -29.52 26.49
N VAL A 41 -25.40 -30.11 26.05
CA VAL A 41 -24.06 -29.82 26.59
C VAL A 41 -23.31 -28.93 25.62
N CYS A 42 -22.85 -27.79 26.09
CA CYS A 42 -22.13 -26.80 25.29
C CYS A 42 -20.62 -26.84 25.59
N SER A 43 -19.79 -26.69 24.56
CA SER A 43 -18.34 -26.57 24.67
C SER A 43 -17.87 -25.27 24.02
N PRO A 44 -16.86 -24.57 24.56
CA PRO A 44 -16.28 -23.40 23.92
C PRO A 44 -15.66 -23.77 22.58
N CYS A 45 -15.80 -22.89 21.59
CA CYS A 45 -15.10 -23.00 20.31
C CYS A 45 -13.64 -22.57 20.47
N LEU A 46 -12.73 -23.29 19.81
CA LEU A 46 -11.31 -22.98 19.86
C LEU A 46 -11.03 -21.68 19.09
N ASP A 47 -10.56 -20.66 19.79
CA ASP A 47 -10.34 -19.33 19.21
C ASP A 47 -9.37 -19.35 18.02
N GLY A 48 -9.74 -18.65 16.95
CA GLY A 48 -8.99 -18.61 15.69
C GLY A 48 -9.07 -19.88 14.83
N VAL A 49 -9.72 -20.95 15.31
CA VAL A 49 -9.85 -22.24 14.58
C VAL A 49 -11.30 -22.58 14.32
N MET A 50 -12.19 -22.32 15.28
CA MET A 50 -13.61 -22.60 15.18
C MET A 50 -14.44 -21.43 15.72
N TYR A 51 -15.68 -21.32 15.25
CA TYR A 51 -16.60 -20.29 15.68
C TYR A 51 -18.06 -20.80 15.78
N SER A 52 -18.86 -20.14 16.61
CA SER A 52 -20.31 -20.32 16.70
C SER A 52 -20.97 -18.95 16.87
N PRO A 53 -21.72 -18.45 15.86
CA PRO A 53 -22.23 -17.08 15.87
C PRO A 53 -23.63 -16.93 16.44
N VAL A 54 -24.38 -18.03 16.59
CA VAL A 54 -25.81 -18.01 16.94
C VAL A 54 -26.05 -18.73 18.25
N SER A 55 -27.02 -18.23 19.03
CA SER A 55 -27.50 -18.94 20.21
C SER A 55 -28.40 -20.10 19.76
N SER A 56 -27.95 -21.33 19.92
CA SER A 56 -28.61 -22.51 19.34
C SER A 56 -28.39 -23.77 20.17
N HIS A 57 -29.40 -24.64 20.25
CA HIS A 57 -29.30 -25.94 20.91
C HIS A 57 -28.90 -27.08 19.95
N GLU A 58 -28.70 -26.76 18.66
CA GLU A 58 -28.34 -27.71 17.59
C GLU A 58 -26.98 -27.40 16.95
N ASP A 59 -26.59 -26.12 16.87
CA ASP A 59 -25.37 -25.72 16.16
C ASP A 59 -24.09 -26.12 16.90
N VAL A 60 -23.24 -26.88 16.21
CA VAL A 60 -21.87 -27.20 16.63
C VAL A 60 -20.90 -26.09 16.27
N CYS A 61 -19.73 -26.05 16.91
CA CYS A 61 -18.64 -25.17 16.49
C CYS A 61 -18.25 -25.49 15.04
N ARG A 62 -18.15 -24.46 14.20
CA ARG A 62 -17.82 -24.58 12.78
C ARG A 62 -16.38 -24.15 12.54
N PRO A 63 -15.63 -24.80 11.62
CA PRO A 63 -14.27 -24.38 11.31
C PRO A 63 -14.28 -22.98 10.66
N CYS A 64 -13.30 -22.17 11.00
CA CYS A 64 -13.11 -20.86 10.38
C CYS A 64 -12.83 -21.00 8.87
N SER A 65 -13.41 -20.12 8.08
CA SER A 65 -13.14 -20.05 6.65
C SER A 65 -11.80 -19.37 6.37
N HIS A 66 -11.13 -19.80 5.31
CA HIS A 66 -9.97 -19.11 4.75
C HIS A 66 -10.40 -18.18 3.64
N CYS A 67 -9.67 -17.06 3.50
CA CYS A 67 -9.96 -16.12 2.43
C CYS A 67 -9.50 -16.67 1.08
N PRO A 68 -10.31 -16.52 0.02
CA PRO A 68 -9.96 -16.99 -1.31
C PRO A 68 -8.74 -16.24 -1.88
N SER A 69 -8.17 -16.74 -2.97
CA SER A 69 -7.09 -16.03 -3.68
C SER A 69 -7.51 -14.61 -4.07
N ASN A 70 -6.54 -13.68 -4.14
CA ASN A 70 -6.76 -12.26 -4.42
C ASN A 70 -7.67 -11.56 -3.39
N SER A 71 -7.59 -11.99 -2.14
CA SER A 71 -8.30 -11.37 -1.03
C SER A 71 -7.47 -11.42 0.25
N TYR A 72 -7.87 -10.65 1.25
CA TYR A 72 -7.23 -10.60 2.55
C TYR A 72 -8.28 -10.66 3.68
N PRO A 73 -7.92 -11.13 4.88
CA PRO A 73 -8.82 -11.14 6.03
C PRO A 73 -8.98 -9.72 6.57
N LEU A 74 -10.15 -9.12 6.33
CA LEU A 74 -10.56 -7.85 6.94
C LEU A 74 -10.79 -8.02 8.45
N HIS A 75 -11.44 -9.12 8.83
CA HIS A 75 -11.54 -9.55 10.23
C HIS A 75 -11.13 -11.01 10.34
N ARG A 76 -10.25 -11.28 11.30
CA ARG A 76 -9.84 -12.64 11.62
C ARG A 76 -10.96 -13.35 12.39
N CYS A 77 -11.02 -14.66 12.20
CA CYS A 77 -11.93 -15.50 12.95
C CYS A 77 -11.64 -15.43 14.46
N ASN A 78 -12.70 -15.53 15.26
CA ASN A 78 -12.63 -15.74 16.70
C ASN A 78 -13.73 -16.74 17.11
N ALA A 79 -13.84 -17.09 18.39
CA ALA A 79 -14.83 -18.06 18.85
C ALA A 79 -16.29 -17.71 18.48
N THR A 80 -16.62 -16.45 18.23
CA THR A 80 -17.99 -15.96 17.97
C THR A 80 -18.25 -15.63 16.49
N HIS A 81 -17.23 -15.29 15.71
CA HIS A 81 -17.36 -14.78 14.35
C HIS A 81 -16.40 -15.48 13.41
N ASN A 82 -16.88 -15.77 12.20
CA ASN A 82 -16.04 -16.30 11.13
C ASN A 82 -15.03 -15.24 10.64
N THR A 83 -14.01 -15.70 9.89
CA THR A 83 -13.19 -14.82 9.07
C THR A 83 -14.07 -14.03 8.09
N LYS A 84 -13.89 -12.71 8.05
CA LYS A 84 -14.47 -11.85 7.01
C LYS A 84 -13.37 -11.45 6.05
N CYS A 85 -13.60 -11.68 4.76
CA CYS A 85 -12.63 -11.44 3.70
C CYS A 85 -13.04 -10.24 2.85
N GLU A 86 -12.03 -9.59 2.27
CA GLU A 86 -12.22 -8.52 1.29
C GLU A 86 -11.28 -8.74 0.10
N CYS A 87 -11.81 -8.60 -1.11
CA CYS A 87 -11.01 -8.70 -2.33
C CYS A 87 -10.02 -7.53 -2.43
N ILE A 88 -8.84 -7.79 -2.98
CA ILE A 88 -7.85 -6.75 -3.24
C ILE A 88 -8.34 -5.80 -4.36
N GLU A 89 -7.69 -4.65 -4.47
CA GLU A 89 -7.99 -3.68 -5.53
C GLU A 89 -7.90 -4.31 -6.93
N GLY A 90 -8.87 -3.98 -7.79
CA GLY A 90 -8.99 -4.57 -9.13
C GLY A 90 -9.68 -5.94 -9.17
N TYR A 91 -10.20 -6.43 -8.03
CA TYR A 91 -11.00 -7.65 -7.94
C TYR A 91 -12.33 -7.41 -7.22
N TYR A 92 -13.34 -8.19 -7.58
CA TYR A 92 -14.65 -8.21 -6.94
C TYR A 92 -15.04 -9.63 -6.53
N TYR A 93 -15.83 -9.75 -5.46
CA TYR A 93 -16.30 -11.04 -4.96
C TYR A 93 -17.49 -11.56 -5.78
N GLN A 94 -17.37 -12.77 -6.32
CA GLN A 94 -18.46 -13.48 -7.00
C GLN A 94 -19.01 -14.57 -6.07
N PRO A 95 -20.24 -14.42 -5.51
CA PRO A 95 -20.81 -15.37 -4.56
C PRO A 95 -20.99 -16.78 -5.12
N ASP A 96 -21.36 -16.91 -6.39
CA ASP A 96 -21.63 -18.22 -7.02
C ASP A 96 -20.39 -19.12 -7.11
N MET A 97 -19.21 -18.50 -7.20
CA MET A 97 -17.93 -19.21 -7.30
C MET A 97 -17.15 -19.19 -5.97
N ASN A 98 -17.58 -18.39 -4.99
CA ASN A 98 -16.85 -18.13 -3.76
C ASN A 98 -15.38 -17.69 -4.01
N MET A 99 -15.19 -16.78 -4.99
CA MET A 99 -13.86 -16.33 -5.44
C MET A 99 -13.85 -14.83 -5.75
N CYS A 100 -12.67 -14.22 -5.64
CA CYS A 100 -12.42 -12.86 -6.13
C CYS A 100 -12.00 -12.91 -7.60
N LEU A 101 -12.82 -12.34 -8.48
CA LEU A 101 -12.60 -12.26 -9.92
C LEU A 101 -12.05 -10.88 -10.31
N PRO A 102 -11.20 -10.79 -11.34
CA PRO A 102 -10.69 -9.51 -11.81
C PRO A 102 -11.84 -8.66 -12.35
N CYS A 103 -11.79 -7.36 -12.08
CA CYS A 103 -12.77 -6.41 -12.59
C CYS A 103 -12.74 -6.35 -14.13
N SER A 104 -13.90 -6.38 -14.74
CA SER A 104 -14.10 -6.20 -16.17
C SER A 104 -13.81 -4.75 -16.57
N ARG A 105 -13.34 -4.59 -17.81
CA ARG A 105 -13.19 -3.28 -18.47
C ARG A 105 -14.31 -3.08 -19.47
N CYS A 106 -14.69 -1.83 -19.68
CA CYS A 106 -15.68 -1.50 -20.70
C CYS A 106 -15.08 -1.69 -22.09
N ARG A 107 -15.92 -2.15 -23.02
CA ARG A 107 -15.51 -2.41 -24.41
C ARG A 107 -15.45 -1.09 -25.19
N PRO A 108 -14.80 -1.07 -26.37
CA PRO A 108 -14.97 0.04 -27.30
C PRO A 108 -16.46 0.31 -27.54
N GLY A 109 -16.86 1.58 -27.58
CA GLY A 109 -18.27 1.96 -27.65
C GLY A 109 -18.97 2.15 -26.30
N GLU A 110 -18.30 1.83 -25.19
CA GLU A 110 -18.85 1.91 -23.85
C GLU A 110 -17.96 2.72 -22.90
N MET A 111 -18.59 3.24 -21.86
CA MET A 111 -17.94 3.89 -20.72
C MET A 111 -18.49 3.35 -19.40
N VAL A 112 -17.76 3.61 -18.32
CA VAL A 112 -18.13 3.18 -16.96
C VAL A 112 -19.40 3.89 -16.51
N ALA A 113 -20.42 3.10 -16.17
CA ALA A 113 -21.62 3.54 -15.48
C ALA A 113 -21.45 3.45 -13.96
N LYS A 114 -20.89 2.33 -13.47
CA LYS A 114 -20.49 2.15 -12.07
C LYS A 114 -19.11 1.50 -12.01
N PRO A 115 -18.20 2.02 -11.17
CA PRO A 115 -16.88 1.43 -11.03
C PRO A 115 -16.97 0.08 -10.32
N CYS A 116 -15.96 -0.75 -10.54
CA CYS A 116 -15.77 -1.97 -9.78
C CYS A 116 -15.58 -1.66 -8.29
N THR A 117 -16.05 -2.57 -7.44
CA THR A 117 -15.89 -2.55 -5.99
C THR A 117 -15.55 -3.95 -5.50
N SER A 118 -15.13 -4.10 -4.24
CA SER A 118 -14.88 -5.43 -3.65
C SER A 118 -16.11 -6.35 -3.68
N ASN A 119 -17.32 -5.80 -3.82
CA ASN A 119 -18.60 -6.53 -3.83
C ASN A 119 -19.29 -6.60 -5.20
N GLY A 120 -18.70 -6.06 -6.27
CA GLY A 120 -19.35 -6.07 -7.57
C GLY A 120 -18.48 -5.55 -8.71
N ASP A 121 -18.67 -6.14 -9.89
CA ASP A 121 -17.92 -5.82 -11.10
C ASP A 121 -18.22 -4.40 -11.64
N THR A 122 -17.36 -3.93 -12.55
CA THR A 122 -17.59 -2.73 -13.35
C THR A 122 -18.89 -2.89 -14.16
N LEU A 123 -19.77 -1.90 -14.08
CA LEU A 123 -20.92 -1.81 -14.97
C LEU A 123 -20.64 -0.80 -16.07
N CYS A 124 -20.83 -1.23 -17.31
CA CYS A 124 -20.61 -0.42 -18.51
C CYS A 124 -21.92 0.04 -19.11
N ARG A 125 -21.89 1.18 -19.81
CA ARG A 125 -23.01 1.70 -20.60
C ARG A 125 -22.51 2.24 -21.93
N PRO A 126 -23.36 2.28 -22.98
CA PRO A 126 -22.98 2.83 -24.27
C PRO A 126 -22.54 4.30 -24.18
N CYS A 127 -21.62 4.70 -25.06
CA CYS A 127 -21.26 6.10 -25.24
C CYS A 127 -22.50 6.93 -25.65
N PRO A 128 -22.69 8.14 -25.07
CA PRO A 128 -23.70 9.08 -25.54
C PRO A 128 -23.52 9.47 -27.01
N VAL A 129 -24.59 10.01 -27.61
CA VAL A 129 -24.56 10.55 -28.97
C VAL A 129 -23.48 11.64 -29.09
N ASN A 130 -22.79 11.70 -30.23
CA ASN A 130 -21.67 12.60 -30.50
C ASN A 130 -20.43 12.36 -29.61
N THR A 131 -20.28 11.16 -29.06
CA THR A 131 -19.07 10.74 -28.34
C THR A 131 -18.64 9.34 -28.76
N PHE A 132 -17.35 9.04 -28.61
CA PHE A 132 -16.76 7.76 -28.98
C PHE A 132 -15.71 7.28 -27.98
N MET A 133 -15.41 5.98 -28.03
CA MET A 133 -14.37 5.32 -27.26
C MET A 133 -13.84 4.12 -28.05
N SER A 134 -12.61 4.22 -28.55
CA SER A 134 -12.02 3.21 -29.44
C SER A 134 -11.32 2.05 -28.72
N THR A 135 -11.10 2.17 -27.41
CA THR A 135 -10.30 1.21 -26.64
C THR A 135 -11.05 0.65 -25.44
N SER A 136 -10.56 -0.49 -24.93
CA SER A 136 -11.04 -1.03 -23.67
C SER A 136 -10.60 -0.16 -22.50
N ASN A 137 -11.55 0.33 -21.72
CA ASN A 137 -11.34 1.45 -20.82
C ASN A 137 -12.00 1.24 -19.45
N LEU A 138 -11.64 2.12 -18.51
CA LEU A 138 -12.30 2.32 -17.22
C LEU A 138 -12.68 3.81 -17.08
N ALA A 139 -12.95 4.48 -18.20
CA ALA A 139 -13.25 5.90 -18.23
C ALA A 139 -14.73 6.14 -17.90
N PHE A 140 -15.00 7.20 -17.13
CA PHE A 140 -16.37 7.60 -16.80
C PHE A 140 -17.06 8.44 -17.88
N ALA A 141 -16.30 8.83 -18.93
CA ALA A 141 -16.78 9.64 -20.04
C ALA A 141 -16.14 9.18 -21.36
N CYS A 142 -16.91 9.25 -22.44
CA CYS A 142 -16.42 9.07 -23.80
C CYS A 142 -15.84 10.38 -24.35
N LEU A 143 -14.99 10.27 -25.38
CA LEU A 143 -14.37 11.42 -26.05
C LEU A 143 -15.39 12.06 -27.00
N PRO A 144 -15.46 13.40 -27.11
CA PRO A 144 -16.35 14.05 -28.07
C PRO A 144 -15.90 13.77 -29.51
N CYS A 145 -16.85 13.62 -30.42
CA CYS A 145 -16.54 13.47 -31.84
C CYS A 145 -15.98 14.78 -32.42
N SER A 146 -14.97 14.65 -33.28
CA SER A 146 -14.44 15.72 -34.11
C SER A 146 -15.47 16.16 -35.16
N VAL A 147 -15.43 17.44 -35.54
CA VAL A 147 -16.29 17.99 -36.60
C VAL A 147 -15.42 18.37 -37.79
N CYS A 148 -15.76 17.87 -38.98
CA CYS A 148 -15.04 18.21 -40.21
C CYS A 148 -15.15 19.71 -40.52
N ARG A 149 -14.07 20.28 -41.08
CA ARG A 149 -14.10 21.63 -41.64
C ARG A 149 -15.07 21.68 -42.84
N LYS A 150 -15.62 22.86 -43.15
CA LYS A 150 -16.57 23.04 -44.25
C LYS A 150 -16.05 22.57 -45.62
N THR A 151 -14.74 22.62 -45.83
CA THR A 151 -14.06 22.23 -47.08
C THR A 151 -13.60 20.78 -47.10
N ALA A 152 -13.69 20.07 -45.97
CA ALA A 152 -13.27 18.68 -45.86
C ALA A 152 -14.42 17.74 -46.25
N ILE A 153 -14.07 16.64 -46.90
CA ILE A 153 -15.01 15.58 -47.26
C ILE A 153 -15.13 14.64 -46.06
N LEU A 154 -16.36 14.33 -45.64
CA LEU A 154 -16.60 13.32 -44.61
C LEU A 154 -16.34 11.93 -45.20
N GLU A 155 -15.29 11.25 -44.71
CA GLU A 155 -14.98 9.88 -45.11
C GLU A 155 -15.81 8.89 -44.30
N GLU A 156 -15.76 9.01 -42.97
CA GLU A 156 -16.48 8.14 -42.06
C GLU A 156 -17.18 8.97 -40.97
N PRO A 157 -18.48 8.75 -40.73
CA PRO A 157 -19.20 9.42 -39.66
C PRO A 157 -18.73 8.92 -38.29
N CYS A 158 -18.88 9.76 -37.27
CA CYS A 158 -18.64 9.33 -35.89
C CYS A 158 -19.57 8.18 -35.50
N SER A 159 -19.06 7.25 -34.70
CA SER A 159 -19.85 6.22 -34.04
C SER A 159 -19.40 6.07 -32.59
N ALA A 160 -20.08 5.23 -31.81
CA ALA A 160 -19.66 4.98 -30.43
C ALA A 160 -18.21 4.44 -30.33
N VAL A 161 -17.70 3.77 -31.37
CA VAL A 161 -16.37 3.12 -31.34
C VAL A 161 -15.27 3.92 -32.04
N GLN A 162 -15.61 4.93 -32.85
CA GLN A 162 -14.62 5.64 -33.67
C GLN A 162 -14.99 7.11 -33.85
N ASP A 163 -13.96 7.95 -33.97
CA ASP A 163 -14.13 9.37 -34.26
C ASP A 163 -14.58 9.61 -35.71
N THR A 164 -15.08 10.81 -35.98
CA THR A 164 -15.28 11.33 -37.34
C THR A 164 -13.97 11.36 -38.10
N ARG A 165 -13.96 10.80 -39.31
CA ARG A 165 -12.80 10.85 -40.22
C ARG A 165 -13.09 11.77 -41.40
N CYS A 166 -12.19 12.72 -41.64
CA CYS A 166 -12.32 13.72 -42.68
C CYS A 166 -11.13 13.64 -43.65
N SER A 167 -11.39 13.80 -44.95
CA SER A 167 -10.37 14.00 -45.98
C SER A 167 -10.33 15.47 -46.34
N ASP A 168 -9.15 16.09 -46.23
CA ASP A 168 -8.95 17.39 -46.85
C ASP A 168 -8.67 17.15 -48.33
N ASN A 169 -9.49 17.72 -49.22
CA ASN A 169 -9.20 17.71 -50.64
C ASN A 169 -8.08 18.72 -50.94
N SER A 170 -6.86 18.41 -50.48
CA SER A 170 -5.65 19.16 -50.82
C SER A 170 -5.20 18.75 -52.23
N SER A 171 -6.03 19.05 -53.21
CA SER A 171 -5.62 19.14 -54.61
C SER A 171 -5.77 20.58 -55.11
N PHE A 172 -5.36 21.58 -54.31
CA PHE A 172 -4.89 22.90 -54.76
C PHE A 172 -4.43 23.78 -53.57
N VAL A 173 -3.30 23.49 -52.95
CA VAL A 173 -2.46 24.54 -52.33
C VAL A 173 -1.00 24.20 -52.59
N GLU A 174 -0.63 24.25 -53.87
CA GLU A 174 0.74 24.54 -54.25
C GLU A 174 0.70 25.92 -54.91
N ALA A 175 0.70 26.95 -54.07
CA ALA A 175 0.93 28.34 -54.47
C ALA A 175 1.42 29.12 -53.23
N GLU A 176 2.73 29.30 -53.19
CA GLU A 176 3.42 30.54 -52.79
C GLU A 176 2.79 31.36 -51.65
N PHE A 177 3.40 31.28 -50.47
CA PHE A 177 4.05 32.49 -49.93
C PHE A 177 5.28 32.08 -49.11
N ALA A 178 6.41 32.06 -49.81
CA ALA A 178 7.70 32.25 -49.17
C ALA A 178 7.75 33.66 -48.56
N SER A 179 8.56 33.78 -47.51
CA SER A 179 9.08 35.00 -46.86
C SER A 179 8.13 35.78 -45.95
N GLU A 180 8.42 35.73 -44.64
CA GLU A 180 8.99 36.90 -43.98
C GLU A 180 9.91 36.49 -42.81
N ASP A 181 11.04 37.16 -42.77
CA ASP A 181 12.28 36.91 -42.06
C ASP A 181 12.18 37.33 -40.58
N SER A 182 12.18 36.39 -39.62
CA SER A 182 12.46 36.72 -38.20
C SER A 182 12.93 35.58 -37.27
N ASP A 183 13.20 34.36 -37.74
CA ASP A 183 13.52 33.22 -36.84
C ASP A 183 15.00 32.81 -36.78
N GLN A 184 15.91 33.47 -37.51
CA GLN A 184 17.35 33.17 -37.41
C GLN A 184 17.99 33.75 -36.13
N ASN A 185 17.47 34.86 -35.61
CA ASN A 185 17.98 35.48 -34.39
C ASN A 185 17.63 34.68 -33.14
N LEU A 186 16.49 33.99 -33.13
CA LEU A 186 16.01 33.25 -31.97
C LEU A 186 16.88 32.02 -31.68
N ILE A 187 17.26 31.27 -32.71
CA ILE A 187 18.13 30.08 -32.58
C ILE A 187 19.50 30.48 -32.04
N LEU A 188 20.10 31.56 -32.57
CA LEU A 188 21.40 32.05 -32.10
C LEU A 188 21.36 32.49 -30.63
N ILE A 189 20.27 33.13 -30.19
CA ILE A 189 20.08 33.50 -28.79
C ILE A 189 20.03 32.26 -27.89
N TYR A 190 19.28 31.23 -28.27
CA TYR A 190 19.21 29.98 -27.51
C TYR A 190 20.56 29.25 -27.46
N CYS A 191 21.32 29.22 -28.56
CA CYS A 191 22.66 28.62 -28.59
C CYS A 191 23.64 29.34 -27.64
N VAL A 192 23.60 30.68 -27.59
CA VAL A 192 24.46 31.46 -26.69
C VAL A 192 24.06 31.25 -25.22
N LEU A 193 22.77 31.26 -24.91
CA LEU A 193 22.27 31.03 -23.55
C LEU A 193 22.61 29.62 -23.05
N PHE A 194 22.45 28.60 -23.90
CA PHE A 194 22.80 27.23 -23.57
C PHE A 194 24.31 27.06 -23.36
N GLY A 195 25.14 27.70 -24.19
CA GLY A 195 26.60 27.70 -24.03
C GLY A 195 27.06 28.30 -22.70
N LEU A 196 26.47 29.43 -22.29
CA LEU A 196 26.77 30.06 -20.99
C LEU A 196 26.35 29.18 -19.81
N PHE A 197 25.19 28.53 -19.90
CA PHE A 197 24.70 27.61 -18.87
C PHE A 197 25.62 26.40 -18.69
N LEU A 198 26.03 25.76 -19.80
CA LEU A 198 26.98 24.65 -19.76
C LEU A 198 28.34 25.08 -19.19
N GLY A 199 28.86 26.25 -19.57
CA GLY A 199 30.09 26.79 -19.02
C GLY A 199 30.02 27.02 -17.51
N PHE A 200 28.90 27.54 -17.01
CA PHE A 200 28.65 27.72 -15.58
C PHE A 200 28.62 26.38 -14.84
N LEU A 201 27.91 25.38 -15.35
CA LEU A 201 27.85 24.04 -14.74
C LEU A 201 29.22 23.38 -14.66
N ILE A 202 30.02 23.44 -15.73
CA ILE A 202 31.37 22.89 -15.74
C ILE A 202 32.23 23.61 -14.69
N THR A 203 32.17 24.95 -14.63
CA THR A 203 32.92 25.75 -13.65
C THR A 203 32.49 25.41 -12.21
N TYR A 204 31.18 25.26 -11.97
CA TYR A 204 30.63 24.86 -10.67
C TYR A 204 31.13 23.47 -10.23
N VAL A 205 31.09 22.48 -11.14
CA VAL A 205 31.59 21.12 -10.86
C VAL A 205 33.08 21.14 -10.56
N VAL A 206 33.87 21.93 -11.30
CA VAL A 206 35.31 22.09 -11.05
C VAL A 206 35.56 22.73 -9.68
N ILE A 207 34.86 23.83 -9.34
CA ILE A 207 34.97 24.47 -8.01
C ILE A 207 34.60 23.49 -6.90
N LYS A 208 33.51 22.73 -7.06
CA LYS A 208 33.07 21.73 -6.08
C LYS A 208 34.08 20.59 -5.94
N HIS A 209 34.65 20.13 -7.05
CA HIS A 209 35.70 19.10 -7.06
C HIS A 209 36.99 19.60 -6.38
N PHE A 210 37.38 20.86 -6.58
CA PHE A 210 38.51 21.48 -5.87
C PHE A 210 38.23 21.69 -4.37
N ARG A 211 37.00 22.06 -4.00
CA ARG A 211 36.57 22.19 -2.59
C ARG A 211 36.58 20.84 -1.85
N ILE A 212 36.24 19.75 -2.53
CA ILE A 212 36.27 18.38 -1.98
C ILE A 212 37.72 17.89 -1.78
N LYS A 213 38.64 18.23 -2.70
CA LYS A 213 40.03 17.78 -2.62
C LYS A 213 40.85 18.47 -1.51
N SER A 214 40.34 19.55 -0.91
CA SER A 214 41.02 20.34 0.14
C SER A 214 40.68 19.93 1.58
N TRP A 215 39.96 18.83 1.80
CA TRP A 215 39.83 18.28 3.16
C TRP A 215 41.05 17.43 3.49
N PRO A 216 41.91 17.82 4.44
CA PRO A 216 42.93 16.92 4.96
C PRO A 216 42.22 15.78 5.70
N ASN A 217 42.50 14.55 5.27
CA ASN A 217 42.07 13.32 5.92
C ASN A 217 42.61 13.26 7.36
N LYS A 218 41.90 13.86 8.33
CA LYS A 218 42.10 13.57 9.74
C LYS A 218 41.24 12.37 10.09
N LEU A 219 41.81 11.19 9.87
CA LEU A 219 41.30 9.92 10.32
C LEU A 219 41.39 9.90 11.85
N TYR A 220 40.26 10.06 12.55
CA TYR A 220 40.22 9.87 14.00
C TYR A 220 40.33 8.37 14.29
N HIS A 221 41.52 7.92 14.70
CA HIS A 221 41.70 6.60 15.30
C HIS A 221 41.18 6.65 16.75
N CYS A 222 40.07 5.98 17.03
CA CYS A 222 39.68 5.66 18.40
C CYS A 222 40.16 4.25 18.73
N THR A 223 41.31 4.13 19.39
CA THR A 223 41.72 2.90 20.07
C THR A 223 41.36 3.03 21.55
N PRO A 224 40.66 2.07 22.17
CA PRO A 224 40.46 2.07 23.61
C PRO A 224 41.77 1.68 24.29
N LYS A 225 42.28 2.55 25.17
CA LYS A 225 43.34 2.19 26.13
C LYS A 225 42.64 1.59 27.35
N MET A 226 42.90 0.30 27.63
CA MET A 226 42.58 -0.31 28.93
C MET A 226 43.68 0.09 29.91
N GLU A 227 43.31 0.76 30.99
CA GLU A 227 44.12 0.84 32.21
C GLU A 227 43.26 1.34 33.38
N ASP A 228 43.74 1.02 34.58
CA ASP A 228 43.00 0.42 35.69
C ASP A 228 42.04 1.29 36.51
N LEU A 229 41.19 0.53 37.20
CA LEU A 229 40.30 0.88 38.29
C LEU A 229 40.97 1.78 39.35
N SER A 230 40.17 2.76 39.83
CA SER A 230 40.23 3.46 41.13
C SER A 230 40.62 4.95 41.11
N SER A 231 39.76 5.74 41.78
CA SER A 231 40.07 7.03 42.43
C SER A 231 39.81 8.35 41.67
N VAL A 232 38.72 9.03 42.10
CA VAL A 232 38.66 10.48 42.41
C VAL A 232 38.44 11.53 41.29
N LYS A 233 37.29 12.22 41.47
CA LYS A 233 36.87 13.62 41.16
C LYS A 233 36.89 14.16 39.72
N TYR A 234 35.69 14.58 39.29
CA TYR A 234 35.46 15.55 38.22
C TYR A 234 35.92 16.96 38.61
N PRO A 235 36.55 17.69 37.67
CA PRO A 235 36.22 19.10 37.45
C PRO A 235 35.70 19.32 36.02
N GLY A 236 34.81 20.30 35.91
CA GLY A 236 33.89 20.46 34.78
C GLY A 236 34.51 20.71 33.41
N ASN A 237 33.75 20.34 32.39
CA ASN A 237 33.10 21.37 31.58
C ASN A 237 31.81 20.81 30.96
N GLY A 238 30.69 21.41 31.39
CA GLY A 238 29.35 20.90 31.18
C GLY A 238 28.92 20.91 29.73
N LYS A 239 28.39 19.77 29.29
CA LYS A 239 27.15 19.64 28.51
C LYS A 239 26.47 18.36 28.96
N SER A 240 25.36 18.50 29.67
CA SER A 240 24.48 17.39 30.03
C SER A 240 23.70 16.92 28.80
N CYS A 241 23.56 15.61 28.62
CA CYS A 241 22.52 15.03 27.77
C CYS A 241 21.13 15.31 28.40
N PRO A 242 20.07 15.47 27.59
CA PRO A 242 18.69 15.50 28.09
C PRO A 242 18.34 14.16 28.78
N PRO A 243 17.48 14.14 29.81
CA PRO A 243 17.23 12.97 30.63
C PRO A 243 16.35 11.98 29.87
N GLY A 244 16.69 10.68 29.97
CA GLY A 244 15.78 9.64 29.51
C GLY A 244 16.41 8.33 29.03
N ILE A 245 17.49 7.81 29.64
CA ILE A 245 17.80 6.38 29.56
C ILE A 245 18.34 5.94 30.93
N ILE A 246 17.53 5.18 31.66
CA ILE A 246 17.95 4.45 32.86
C ILE A 246 18.70 3.22 32.34
N ALA A 247 19.98 3.09 32.69
CA ALA A 247 20.74 1.89 32.44
C ALA A 247 20.28 0.80 33.41
N ASN A 248 19.85 -0.35 32.91
CA ASN A 248 19.78 -1.58 33.69
C ASN A 248 20.40 -2.75 32.93
N GLU A 249 21.37 -3.33 33.64
CA GLU A 249 21.89 -4.69 33.65
C GLU A 249 22.74 -5.26 32.49
N ILE A 250 23.95 -5.60 32.92
CA ILE A 250 24.99 -6.39 32.27
C ILE A 250 24.68 -7.87 32.54
N ILE A 251 24.64 -8.71 31.50
CA ILE A 251 24.86 -10.16 31.64
C ILE A 251 26.12 -10.52 30.86
N GLN A 252 27.08 -11.11 31.56
CA GLN A 252 28.32 -11.69 31.02
C GLN A 252 28.00 -12.87 30.08
N TYR A 253 28.74 -13.00 28.98
CA TYR A 253 28.99 -14.31 28.40
C TYR A 253 30.38 -14.42 27.78
N ASN A 254 30.99 -15.58 28.02
CA ASN A 254 32.37 -15.96 27.73
C ASN A 254 32.48 -16.53 26.31
N THR A 255 33.46 -16.09 25.52
CA THR A 255 33.63 -16.43 24.11
C THR A 255 34.52 -17.66 23.93
N ALA A 256 33.90 -18.80 23.63
CA ALA A 256 34.53 -19.86 22.85
C ALA A 256 33.77 -20.00 21.53
N ASN A 257 34.46 -19.66 20.43
CA ASN A 257 34.07 -19.71 19.01
C ASN A 257 33.55 -18.40 18.38
N HIS A 258 34.34 -17.92 17.43
CA HIS A 258 34.11 -16.78 16.54
C HIS A 258 32.69 -16.74 15.95
N LYS A 259 31.93 -15.68 16.28
CA LYS A 259 30.87 -15.11 15.43
C LYS A 259 30.68 -13.63 15.81
N GLU A 260 30.75 -12.76 14.80
CA GLU A 260 30.53 -11.32 14.94
C GLU A 260 29.13 -11.03 15.53
N VAL A 261 29.11 -10.24 16.58
CA VAL A 261 27.89 -9.70 17.19
C VAL A 261 27.79 -8.22 16.79
N VAL A 262 26.80 -7.89 15.98
CA VAL A 262 26.40 -6.52 15.65
C VAL A 262 25.36 -6.07 16.70
N PRO A 263 25.44 -4.86 17.26
CA PRO A 263 24.45 -4.40 18.22
C PRO A 263 23.13 -4.12 17.49
N LEU A 264 22.12 -4.94 17.74
CA LEU A 264 20.74 -4.67 17.38
C LEU A 264 20.18 -3.62 18.35
N ILE A 265 19.80 -2.47 17.82
CA ILE A 265 18.89 -1.55 18.53
C ILE A 265 17.53 -2.25 18.54
N SER A 266 17.16 -2.86 19.67
CA SER A 266 15.81 -3.41 19.85
C SER A 266 14.85 -2.27 20.19
N TYR A 267 14.00 -1.89 19.24
CA TYR A 267 12.74 -1.22 19.60
C TYR A 267 11.80 -2.26 20.20
N SER A 268 11.01 -1.90 21.20
CA SER A 268 9.99 -2.81 21.71
C SER A 268 8.95 -3.07 20.62
N ASN A 269 8.45 -4.29 20.52
CA ASN A 269 7.48 -4.67 19.48
C ASN A 269 6.21 -3.79 19.52
N ASP A 270 5.90 -3.19 20.67
CA ASP A 270 4.77 -2.26 20.86
C ASP A 270 4.94 -0.93 20.09
N GLU A 271 6.16 -0.41 19.91
CA GLU A 271 6.39 0.83 19.15
C GLU A 271 6.35 0.57 17.64
N ILE A 272 6.82 -0.60 17.21
CA ILE A 272 6.76 -1.03 15.81
C ILE A 272 5.30 -1.33 15.40
N ASP A 273 4.52 -1.95 16.28
CA ASP A 273 3.11 -2.24 16.00
C ASP A 273 2.22 -0.99 16.06
N ARG A 274 2.56 0.02 16.87
CA ARG A 274 1.92 1.35 16.80
C ARG A 274 2.18 2.06 15.47
N LEU A 275 3.42 1.99 14.96
CA LEU A 275 3.77 2.56 13.64
C LEU A 275 3.07 1.81 12.49
N ARG A 276 2.89 0.48 12.61
CA ARG A 276 2.11 -0.31 11.66
C ARG A 276 0.61 0.02 11.72
N GLN A 277 0.04 0.22 12.89
CA GLN A 277 -1.38 0.58 13.02
C GLN A 277 -1.69 1.97 12.45
N LEU A 278 -0.82 2.96 12.68
CA LEU A 278 -0.96 4.31 12.11
C LEU A 278 -0.90 4.31 10.57
N ALA A 279 -0.08 3.44 9.98
CA ALA A 279 0.02 3.28 8.53
C ALA A 279 -1.22 2.62 7.89
N PHE A 280 -1.94 1.77 8.63
CA PHE A 280 -3.09 1.03 8.11
C PHE A 280 -4.42 1.77 8.21
N THR A 281 -4.59 2.72 9.15
CA THR A 281 -5.89 3.35 9.37
C THR A 281 -6.21 4.50 8.42
N ASN A 282 -5.22 5.09 7.73
CA ASN A 282 -5.45 6.32 6.95
C ASN A 282 -5.25 6.19 5.43
N GLY A 283 -4.86 5.02 4.88
CA GLY A 283 -4.80 4.84 3.42
C GLY A 283 -3.86 5.80 2.66
N TYR A 284 -2.84 6.35 3.33
CA TYR A 284 -1.83 7.21 2.71
C TYR A 284 -0.53 6.46 2.43
N SER A 285 0.12 6.79 1.31
CA SER A 285 1.40 6.21 0.87
C SER A 285 2.48 6.33 1.96
N PRO A 286 3.14 5.22 2.37
CA PRO A 286 4.20 5.22 3.39
C PRO A 286 5.41 6.11 3.05
N VAL A 287 5.56 6.46 1.78
CA VAL A 287 6.69 7.24 1.27
C VAL A 287 6.58 8.70 1.68
N GLU A 288 5.37 9.25 1.72
CA GLU A 288 5.15 10.69 1.92
C GLU A 288 5.29 11.12 3.39
N GLU A 289 4.88 10.25 4.33
CA GLU A 289 5.16 10.44 5.76
C GLU A 289 6.63 10.22 6.11
N LEU A 290 7.30 9.25 5.47
CA LEU A 290 8.76 9.07 5.64
C LEU A 290 9.51 10.32 5.17
N PHE A 291 9.12 10.91 4.03
CA PHE A 291 9.68 12.18 3.56
C PHE A 291 9.31 13.38 4.45
N ASN A 292 8.09 13.46 5.00
CA ASN A 292 7.70 14.51 5.94
C ASN A 292 8.43 14.39 7.29
N TRP A 293 8.69 13.18 7.76
CA TRP A 293 9.50 12.90 8.96
C TRP A 293 10.97 13.25 8.71
N MET A 294 11.54 12.83 7.57
CA MET A 294 12.90 13.21 7.15
C MET A 294 13.07 14.73 6.98
N ARG A 295 12.02 15.45 6.56
CA ARG A 295 12.03 16.93 6.45
C ARG A 295 11.95 17.61 7.82
N LYS A 296 11.36 16.96 8.82
CA LYS A 296 11.12 17.51 10.17
C LYS A 296 12.31 17.30 11.12
N ASP A 297 13.13 16.29 10.88
CA ASP A 297 14.31 16.00 11.70
C ASP A 297 15.62 16.36 10.99
N SER A 298 16.11 17.59 11.22
CA SER A 298 17.35 18.12 10.62
C SER A 298 18.65 17.38 11.02
N SER A 299 18.55 16.37 11.89
CA SER A 299 19.68 15.66 12.48
C SER A 299 20.16 14.45 11.64
N ILE A 300 19.31 13.90 10.77
CA ILE A 300 19.64 12.67 10.03
C ILE A 300 20.35 13.02 8.73
N ARG A 301 21.69 13.02 8.76
CA ARG A 301 22.50 13.13 7.54
C ARG A 301 22.17 11.94 6.64
N VAL A 302 21.71 12.21 5.42
CA VAL A 302 21.37 11.26 4.35
C VAL A 302 22.42 10.14 4.19
N GLN A 303 23.70 10.42 4.47
CA GLN A 303 24.78 9.43 4.45
C GLN A 303 24.64 8.32 5.51
N SER A 304 24.10 8.61 6.69
CA SER A 304 23.87 7.63 7.76
C SER A 304 22.80 6.61 7.37
N LEU A 305 21.77 7.07 6.66
CA LEU A 305 20.68 6.24 6.16
C LEU A 305 21.14 5.31 5.02
N ILE A 306 21.96 5.83 4.10
CA ILE A 306 22.59 5.04 3.03
C ILE A 306 23.52 3.97 3.61
N CYS A 307 24.27 4.29 4.68
CA CYS A 307 25.12 3.33 5.38
C CYS A 307 24.29 2.24 6.07
N ALA A 308 23.19 2.60 6.74
CA ALA A 308 22.28 1.65 7.37
C ALA A 308 21.60 0.70 6.36
N LEU A 309 21.18 1.23 5.21
CA LEU A 309 20.59 0.44 4.13
C LEU A 309 21.61 -0.50 3.45
N LYS A 310 22.88 -0.08 3.35
CA LYS A 310 23.97 -0.95 2.87
C LYS A 310 24.36 -2.04 3.88
N ALA A 311 24.20 -1.79 5.17
CA ALA A 311 24.49 -2.76 6.23
C ALA A 311 23.41 -3.85 6.35
N ALA A 312 22.16 -3.54 5.98
CA ALA A 312 21.03 -4.48 5.96
C ALA A 312 21.10 -5.43 4.75
N LYS A 313 22.10 -6.32 4.74
CA LYS A 313 22.31 -7.28 3.65
C LYS A 313 21.42 -8.51 3.85
N HIS A 314 20.15 -8.44 3.48
CA HIS A 314 19.34 -9.62 3.11
C HIS A 314 18.10 -9.27 2.26
N VAL A 315 18.00 -9.95 1.12
CA VAL A 315 16.80 -10.24 0.30
C VAL A 315 16.29 -9.10 -0.61
N GLU A 316 15.74 -9.51 -1.76
CA GLU A 316 15.47 -8.82 -3.04
C GLU A 316 14.64 -7.51 -3.00
N SER A 317 14.39 -6.93 -1.84
CA SER A 317 13.65 -5.68 -1.66
C SER A 317 14.53 -4.43 -1.75
N ALA A 318 15.83 -4.55 -1.47
CA ALA A 318 16.77 -3.42 -1.46
C ALA A 318 17.11 -2.88 -2.87
N THR A 319 17.07 -3.74 -3.89
CA THR A 319 17.34 -3.36 -5.29
C THR A 319 16.23 -2.50 -5.89
N LEU A 320 14.98 -2.67 -5.45
CA LEU A 320 13.83 -1.87 -5.87
C LEU A 320 13.84 -0.47 -5.24
N LEU A 321 14.21 -0.37 -3.96
CA LEU A 321 14.38 0.91 -3.26
C LEU A 321 15.58 1.71 -3.82
N THR A 322 16.69 1.04 -4.14
CA THR A 322 17.86 1.72 -4.70
C THR A 322 17.59 2.23 -6.13
N LYS A 323 16.89 1.46 -6.97
CA LYS A 323 16.47 1.90 -8.32
C LYS A 323 15.44 3.03 -8.31
N SER A 324 14.57 3.07 -7.30
CA SER A 324 13.56 4.14 -7.15
C SER A 324 14.22 5.46 -6.73
N ILE A 325 15.23 5.39 -5.85
CA ILE A 325 16.03 6.55 -5.43
C ILE A 325 16.94 7.03 -6.58
N GLU A 326 17.52 6.13 -7.38
CA GLU A 326 18.34 6.50 -8.54
C GLU A 326 17.53 7.16 -9.68
N ARG A 327 16.28 6.73 -9.94
CA ARG A 327 15.40 7.43 -10.91
C ARG A 327 15.04 8.85 -10.45
N TYR A 328 14.76 9.03 -9.17
CA TYR A 328 14.36 10.35 -8.65
C TYR A 328 15.52 11.35 -8.60
N ILE A 329 16.78 10.89 -8.51
CA ILE A 329 17.96 11.76 -8.63
C ILE A 329 18.17 12.23 -10.08
N VAL A 330 17.67 11.50 -11.08
CA VAL A 330 17.70 11.92 -12.50
C VAL A 330 16.58 12.91 -12.83
N ASP A 331 15.45 12.88 -12.11
CA ASP A 331 14.33 13.81 -12.32
C ASP A 331 14.46 15.14 -11.55
N VAL A 332 15.42 15.26 -10.62
CA VAL A 332 15.62 16.45 -9.75
C VAL A 332 16.95 17.19 -10.04
N VAL A 333 17.74 16.75 -11.04
CA VAL A 333 18.88 17.48 -11.61
C VAL A 333 18.51 17.97 -13.00
#